data_AF-A0AAF0S5D5-F1
#
_entry.id   AF-A0AAF0S5D5-F1
#
_cell.length_a   1.000
_cell.length_b   1.000
_cell.length_c   1.000
_cell.angle_alpha   90.00
_cell.angle_beta   90.00
_cell.angle_gamma   90.00
#
_symmetry.space_group_name_H-M   'P 1'
#
loop_
_entity.id
_entity.type
_entity.pdbx_description
1 polymer ?
#
loop_
_entity_poly.entity_id
_entity_poly.type
_entity_poly.pdbx_seq_one_letter_code
_entity_poly.pdbx_strand_id
1 'polypeptide(L)'
;MGLSDKFKSALNKTVDKLDDTIERAGEDDKAHIDRYVKDLGLSNKTKDAAQDLLAKASAKDADGKELVYSGRNRAGACVYIAAKQNGEAKSLEDVARVAHTVQSELRKYCLDVKDKLKIDVEIEAESSAAKTEEKKERD
;
A
#
# COMPACT_ATOMS: atom_id res chain seq x y z
N MET A 1 -7.77 -37.50 -1.85
CA MET A 1 -6.57 -36.75 -1.42
C MET A 1 -6.28 -37.11 0.02
N GLY A 2 -5.15 -37.76 0.28
CA GLY A 2 -4.74 -38.18 1.63
C GLY A 2 -4.37 -37.00 2.51
N LEU A 3 -4.34 -37.20 3.83
CA LEU A 3 -3.94 -36.18 4.81
C LEU A 3 -2.54 -35.59 4.49
N SER A 4 -1.63 -36.43 3.97
CA SER A 4 -0.29 -36.03 3.52
C SER A 4 -0.32 -35.05 2.35
N ASP A 5 -1.20 -35.24 1.37
CA ASP A 5 -1.32 -34.36 0.20
C ASP A 5 -1.87 -32.98 0.61
N LYS A 6 -2.84 -32.95 1.52
CA LYS A 6 -3.39 -31.72 2.07
C LYS A 6 -2.33 -30.95 2.88
N PHE A 7 -1.51 -31.66 3.65
CA PHE A 7 -0.42 -31.05 4.42
C PHE A 7 0.68 -30.48 3.52
N LYS A 8 1.13 -31.23 2.50
CA LYS A 8 2.08 -30.74 1.49
C LYS A 8 1.55 -29.51 0.75
N SER A 9 0.27 -29.52 0.37
CA SER A 9 -0.36 -28.36 -0.29
C SER A 9 -0.39 -27.13 0.61
N ALA A 10 -0.71 -27.29 1.90
CA ALA A 10 -0.68 -26.19 2.86
C ALA A 10 0.74 -25.65 3.06
N LEU A 11 1.74 -26.55 3.19
CA LEU A 11 3.14 -26.17 3.36
C LEU A 11 3.67 -25.42 2.13
N ASN A 12 3.41 -25.93 0.92
CA ASN A 12 3.82 -25.27 -0.32
C ASN A 12 3.17 -23.88 -0.44
N LYS A 13 1.86 -23.74 -0.16
CA LYS A 13 1.21 -22.42 -0.15
C LYS A 13 1.83 -21.44 0.84
N THR A 14 2.29 -21.91 2.00
CA THR A 14 2.97 -21.04 2.97
C THR A 14 4.38 -20.68 2.53
N VAL A 15 5.11 -21.62 1.93
CA VAL A 15 6.44 -21.38 1.37
C VAL A 15 6.35 -20.40 0.19
N ASP A 16 5.41 -20.61 -0.74
CA ASP A 16 5.15 -19.71 -1.86
C ASP A 16 4.85 -18.28 -1.37
N LYS A 17 4.03 -18.13 -0.31
CA LYS A 17 3.74 -16.83 0.30
C LYS A 17 4.96 -16.19 0.96
N LEU A 18 5.84 -16.99 1.56
CA LEU A 18 7.07 -16.52 2.20
C LEU A 18 8.08 -16.07 1.16
N ASP A 19 8.33 -16.88 0.12
CA ASP A 19 9.22 -16.55 -1.00
C ASP A 19 8.76 -15.24 -1.67
N ASP A 20 7.48 -15.14 -1.99
CA ASP A 20 6.86 -13.95 -2.58
C ASP A 20 6.87 -12.74 -1.61
N THR A 21 7.00 -12.94 -0.30
CA THR A 21 7.21 -11.84 0.67
C THR A 21 8.68 -11.41 0.72
N ILE A 22 9.61 -12.36 0.60
CA ILE A 22 11.05 -12.12 0.60
C ILE A 22 11.48 -11.42 -0.70
N GLU A 23 10.97 -11.86 -1.85
CA GLU A 23 11.19 -11.21 -3.14
C GLU A 23 10.71 -9.75 -3.11
N ARG A 24 9.50 -9.51 -2.60
CA ARG A 24 8.95 -8.16 -2.39
C ARG A 24 9.76 -7.30 -1.44
N ALA A 25 10.49 -7.88 -0.48
CA ALA A 25 11.30 -7.09 0.44
C ALA A 25 12.54 -6.49 -0.24
N GLY A 26 12.99 -7.07 -1.36
CA GLY A 26 14.09 -6.57 -2.19
C GLY A 26 13.66 -5.83 -3.45
N GLU A 27 12.36 -5.64 -3.69
CA GLU A 27 11.85 -4.88 -4.83
C GLU A 27 12.11 -3.38 -4.67
N ASP A 28 12.48 -2.73 -5.77
CA ASP A 28 12.51 -1.27 -5.83
C ASP A 28 11.10 -0.69 -5.69
N ASP A 29 10.98 0.47 -5.04
CA ASP A 29 9.72 1.18 -4.85
C ASP A 29 8.89 1.38 -6.13
N LYS A 30 9.55 1.54 -7.28
CA LYS A 30 8.88 1.66 -8.58
C LYS A 30 8.15 0.38 -8.99
N ALA A 31 8.72 -0.79 -8.68
CA ALA A 31 8.09 -2.07 -8.95
C ALA A 31 6.81 -2.23 -8.11
N HIS A 32 6.84 -1.79 -6.86
CA HIS A 32 5.64 -1.74 -6.02
C HIS A 32 4.56 -0.80 -6.59
N ILE A 33 4.93 0.39 -7.07
CA ILE A 33 3.96 1.31 -7.71
C ILE A 33 3.29 0.64 -8.92
N ASP A 34 4.07 0.05 -9.81
CA ASP A 34 3.58 -0.61 -11.02
C ASP A 34 2.57 -1.70 -10.70
N ARG A 35 2.87 -2.48 -9.65
CA ARG A 35 1.99 -3.53 -9.16
C ARG A 35 0.73 -2.98 -8.53
N TYR A 36 0.83 -2.00 -7.62
CA TYR A 36 -0.35 -1.46 -6.93
C TYR A 36 -1.30 -0.78 -7.91
N VAL A 37 -0.78 -0.05 -8.89
CA VAL A 37 -1.59 0.53 -9.98
C VAL A 37 -2.36 -0.56 -10.70
N LYS A 38 -1.68 -1.65 -11.07
CA LYS A 38 -2.31 -2.78 -11.76
C LYS A 38 -3.36 -3.48 -10.89
N ASP A 39 -3.04 -3.78 -9.64
CA ASP A 39 -3.91 -4.49 -8.70
C ASP A 39 -5.16 -3.64 -8.33
N LEU A 40 -5.03 -2.31 -8.33
CA LEU A 40 -6.13 -1.38 -8.08
C LEU A 40 -6.89 -0.97 -9.36
N GLY A 41 -6.41 -1.36 -10.54
CA GLY A 41 -6.99 -1.02 -11.83
C GLY A 41 -6.92 0.48 -12.16
N LEU A 42 -5.82 1.14 -11.77
CA LEU A 42 -5.59 2.57 -12.00
C LEU A 42 -4.98 2.82 -13.40
N SER A 43 -5.10 4.05 -13.90
CA SER A 43 -4.56 4.39 -15.22
C SER A 43 -3.03 4.57 -15.21
N ASN A 44 -2.42 4.49 -16.39
CA ASN A 44 -1.01 4.82 -16.58
C ASN A 44 -0.69 6.26 -16.17
N LYS A 45 -1.63 7.20 -16.33
CA LYS A 45 -1.48 8.57 -15.85
C LYS A 45 -1.28 8.62 -14.33
N THR A 46 -2.00 7.79 -13.60
CA THR A 46 -1.84 7.65 -12.13
C THR A 46 -0.53 6.98 -11.76
N LYS A 47 -0.07 6.01 -12.55
CA LYS A 47 1.27 5.43 -12.39
C LYS A 47 2.37 6.47 -12.55
N ASP A 48 2.36 7.23 -13.63
CA ASP A 48 3.41 8.23 -13.92
C ASP A 48 3.44 9.31 -12.82
N ALA A 49 2.26 9.80 -12.42
CA ALA A 49 2.14 10.74 -11.32
C ALA A 49 2.66 10.17 -9.99
N ALA A 50 2.38 8.89 -9.70
CA ALA A 50 2.88 8.24 -8.49
C ALA A 50 4.42 8.10 -8.50
N GLN A 51 5.02 7.78 -9.66
CA GLN A 51 6.47 7.71 -9.81
C GLN A 51 7.14 9.08 -9.66
N ASP A 52 6.51 10.15 -10.16
CA ASP A 52 6.97 11.54 -9.96
C ASP A 52 6.90 11.95 -8.49
N LEU A 53 5.82 11.60 -7.80
CA LEU A 53 5.68 11.83 -6.36
C LEU A 53 6.75 11.08 -5.58
N LEU A 54 7.02 9.82 -5.93
CA LEU A 54 8.05 9.00 -5.30
C LEU A 54 9.44 9.64 -5.45
N ALA A 55 9.78 10.11 -6.65
CA ALA A 55 11.06 10.77 -6.90
C ALA A 55 11.23 12.02 -6.03
N LYS A 56 10.17 12.83 -5.90
CA LYS A 56 10.17 14.04 -5.05
C LYS A 56 10.19 13.69 -3.56
N ALA A 57 9.48 12.65 -3.14
CA ALA A 57 9.40 12.22 -1.75
C ALA A 57 10.73 11.61 -1.26
N SER A 58 11.44 10.92 -2.15
CA SER A 58 12.75 10.30 -1.88
C SER A 58 13.91 11.29 -1.95
N ALA A 59 13.72 12.45 -2.58
CA ALA A 59 14.72 13.52 -2.53
C ALA A 59 14.87 14.07 -1.10
N LYS A 60 16.10 14.37 -0.69
CA LYS A 60 16.35 15.11 0.56
C LYS A 60 15.74 16.50 0.44
N ASP A 61 15.03 16.94 1.47
CA ASP A 61 14.57 18.33 1.54
C ASP A 61 15.72 19.29 1.88
N ALA A 62 15.42 20.59 1.91
CA ALA A 62 16.39 21.65 2.19
C ALA A 62 17.03 21.52 3.59
N ASP A 63 16.35 20.85 4.52
CA ASP A 63 16.81 20.57 5.89
C ASP A 63 17.54 19.21 6.00
N GLY A 64 17.76 18.53 4.87
CA GLY A 64 18.42 17.22 4.80
C GLY A 64 17.57 16.06 5.29
N LYS A 65 16.27 16.26 5.57
CA LYS A 65 15.36 15.20 5.99
C LYS A 65 14.87 14.42 4.77
N GLU A 66 14.91 13.10 4.93
CA GLU A 66 14.36 12.15 3.98
C GLU A 66 13.25 11.36 4.68
N LEU A 67 12.20 11.02 3.93
CA LEU A 67 11.17 10.11 4.43
C LEU A 67 11.74 8.69 4.36
N VAL A 68 12.27 8.21 5.49
CA VAL A 68 12.83 6.86 5.62
C VAL A 68 11.70 5.89 5.98
N TYR A 69 11.03 5.39 4.95
CA TYR A 69 9.95 4.40 5.09
C TYR A 69 10.27 3.14 4.28
N SER A 70 9.59 2.03 4.62
CA SER A 70 9.63 0.84 3.77
C SER A 70 9.13 1.19 2.36
N GLY A 71 9.81 0.69 1.33
CA GLY A 71 9.46 0.94 -0.07
C GLY A 71 7.99 0.67 -0.38
N ARG A 72 7.41 -0.37 0.24
CA ARG A 72 5.97 -0.71 0.15
C ARG A 72 5.06 0.42 0.62
N ASN A 73 5.34 0.99 1.79
CA ASN A 73 4.55 2.07 2.39
C ASN A 73 4.70 3.37 1.61
N ARG A 74 5.92 3.68 1.18
CA ARG A 74 6.22 4.87 0.38
C ARG A 74 5.53 4.81 -0.99
N ALA A 75 5.60 3.67 -1.67
CA ALA A 75 4.87 3.43 -2.92
C ALA A 75 3.34 3.52 -2.73
N GLY A 76 2.80 2.90 -1.69
CA GLY A 76 1.35 2.94 -1.39
C GLY A 76 0.84 4.37 -1.17
N ALA A 77 1.57 5.19 -0.40
CA ALA A 77 1.21 6.57 -0.15
C ALA A 77 1.24 7.41 -1.44
N CYS A 78 2.27 7.24 -2.27
CA CYS A 78 2.38 7.95 -3.55
C CYS A 78 1.25 7.57 -4.52
N VAL A 79 0.89 6.29 -4.58
CA VAL A 79 -0.23 5.80 -5.42
C VAL A 79 -1.56 6.38 -4.94
N TYR A 80 -1.82 6.39 -3.63
CA TYR A 80 -3.06 6.97 -3.09
C TYR A 80 -3.19 8.46 -3.44
N ILE A 81 -2.13 9.24 -3.22
CA ILE A 81 -2.12 10.68 -3.51
C ILE A 81 -2.28 10.94 -5.01
N ALA A 82 -1.55 10.21 -5.87
CA ALA A 82 -1.67 10.33 -7.33
C ALA A 82 -3.08 9.98 -7.82
N ALA A 83 -3.67 8.91 -7.27
CA ALA A 83 -5.02 8.51 -7.62
C ALA A 83 -6.05 9.57 -7.21
N LYS A 84 -5.88 10.21 -6.04
CA LYS A 84 -6.71 11.37 -5.63
C LYS A 84 -6.55 12.54 -6.57
N GLN A 85 -5.33 12.90 -6.96
CA GLN A 85 -5.08 14.01 -7.91
C GLN A 85 -5.70 13.76 -9.30
N ASN A 86 -5.77 12.51 -9.73
CA ASN A 86 -6.36 12.13 -11.01
C ASN A 86 -7.86 11.80 -10.94
N GLY A 87 -8.47 11.85 -9.76
CA GLY A 87 -9.89 11.49 -9.58
C GLY A 87 -10.18 9.98 -9.66
N GLU A 88 -9.15 9.12 -9.54
CA GLU A 88 -9.23 7.66 -9.60
C GLU A 88 -9.07 7.00 -8.22
N ALA A 89 -9.19 7.79 -7.14
CA ALA A 89 -8.88 7.33 -5.80
C ALA A 89 -9.74 6.13 -5.37
N LYS A 90 -9.06 5.09 -4.90
CA LYS A 90 -9.63 4.00 -4.11
C LYS A 90 -9.65 4.39 -2.63
N SER A 91 -10.32 3.58 -1.82
CA SER A 91 -10.31 3.76 -0.37
C SER A 91 -8.88 3.60 0.19
N LEU A 92 -8.59 4.25 1.32
CA LEU A 92 -7.33 4.02 2.04
C LEU A 92 -7.14 2.55 2.42
N GLU A 93 -8.23 1.85 2.76
CA GLU A 93 -8.22 0.43 3.11
C GLU A 93 -7.82 -0.46 1.92
N ASP A 94 -8.31 -0.15 0.71
CA ASP A 94 -7.93 -0.89 -0.51
C ASP A 94 -6.43 -0.76 -0.80
N VAL A 95 -5.88 0.45 -0.65
CA VAL A 95 -4.45 0.70 -0.87
C VAL A 95 -3.62 0.03 0.24
N ALA A 96 -4.08 0.08 1.49
CA ALA A 96 -3.40 -0.59 2.61
C ALA A 96 -3.35 -2.11 2.41
N ARG A 97 -4.44 -2.70 1.89
CA ARG A 97 -4.53 -4.11 1.57
C ARG A 97 -3.51 -4.55 0.52
N VAL A 98 -3.37 -3.82 -0.59
CA VAL A 98 -2.38 -4.16 -1.63
C VAL A 98 -0.94 -3.89 -1.19
N ALA A 99 -0.72 -2.88 -0.34
CA ALA A 99 0.59 -2.57 0.23
C ALA A 99 0.98 -3.48 1.41
N HIS A 100 0.09 -4.39 1.84
CA HIS A 100 0.26 -5.27 3.00
C HIS A 100 0.65 -4.51 4.27
N THR A 101 -0.06 -3.40 4.55
CA THR A 101 0.19 -2.49 5.67
C THR A 101 -1.11 -2.15 6.38
N VAL A 102 -1.03 -1.51 7.55
CA VAL A 102 -2.21 -1.06 8.29
C VAL A 102 -2.68 0.28 7.75
N GLN A 103 -4.00 0.48 7.66
CA GLN A 103 -4.60 1.74 7.17
C GLN A 103 -4.11 2.97 7.95
N SER A 104 -4.00 2.88 9.27
CA SER A 104 -3.52 3.97 10.13
C SER A 104 -2.07 4.35 9.83
N GLU A 105 -1.21 3.37 9.54
CA GLU A 105 0.16 3.60 9.09
C GLU A 105 0.19 4.25 7.71
N LEU A 106 -0.57 3.70 6.74
CA LEU A 106 -0.67 4.27 5.40
C LEU A 106 -1.12 5.74 5.44
N ARG A 107 -2.13 6.04 6.26
CA ARG A 107 -2.63 7.41 6.45
C ARG A 107 -1.55 8.34 6.97
N LYS A 108 -0.77 7.92 7.98
CA LYS A 108 0.35 8.70 8.49
C LYS A 108 1.34 9.01 7.37
N TYR A 109 1.69 8.03 6.55
CA TYR A 109 2.62 8.26 5.44
C TYR A 109 2.05 9.20 4.37
N CYS A 110 0.75 9.10 4.06
CA CYS A 110 0.11 10.05 3.15
C CYS A 110 0.18 11.48 3.69
N LEU A 111 0.00 11.69 5.00
CA LEU A 111 0.15 13.01 5.63
C LEU A 111 1.59 13.51 5.57
N ASP A 112 2.57 12.66 5.88
CA ASP A 112 3.99 13.03 5.82
C ASP A 112 4.41 13.44 4.39
N VAL A 113 3.94 12.70 3.38
CA VAL A 113 4.18 13.04 1.96
C VAL A 113 3.46 14.33 1.57
N LYS A 114 2.23 14.52 2.03
CA LYS A 114 1.44 15.74 1.81
C LYS A 114 2.16 16.97 2.35
N ASP A 115 2.63 16.90 3.60
CA ASP A 115 3.30 18.00 4.28
C ASP A 115 4.66 18.30 3.65
N LYS A 116 5.43 17.27 3.31
CA LYS A 116 6.74 17.42 2.65
C LYS A 116 6.61 18.05 1.27
N LEU A 117 5.67 17.56 0.46
CA LEU A 117 5.50 18.01 -0.93
C LEU A 117 4.56 19.22 -1.05
N LYS A 118 3.98 19.70 0.06
CA LYS A 118 3.00 20.79 0.12
C LYS A 118 1.86 20.58 -0.88
N ILE A 119 1.36 19.35 -0.93
CA ILE A 119 0.29 18.94 -1.84
C ILE A 119 -1.05 19.26 -1.19
N ASP A 120 -1.97 19.85 -1.96
CA ASP A 120 -3.34 20.06 -1.50
C ASP A 120 -4.23 18.87 -1.89
N VAL A 121 -4.24 17.84 -1.04
CA VAL A 121 -5.10 16.67 -1.18
C VAL A 121 -5.81 16.39 0.14
N GLU A 122 -7.12 16.12 0.07
CA GLU A 122 -7.91 15.69 1.22
C GLU A 122 -7.66 14.19 1.49
N ILE A 123 -7.11 13.90 2.67
CA ILE A 123 -6.87 12.53 3.13
C ILE A 123 -7.99 12.18 4.09
N GLU A 124 -8.81 11.22 3.68
CA GLU A 124 -9.95 10.75 4.47
C GLU A 124 -9.50 10.34 5.88
N ALA A 125 -10.14 10.92 6.90
CA ALA A 125 -10.05 10.45 8.27
C ALA A 125 -11.11 9.36 8.44
N GLU A 126 -10.76 8.29 9.15
CA GLU A 126 -11.68 7.18 9.41
C GLU A 126 -13.02 7.70 9.95
N SER A 127 -14.11 7.27 9.30
CA SER A 127 -15.33 7.01 10.04
C SER A 127 -15.09 5.71 10.80
N SER A 128 -14.99 5.80 12.12
CA SER A 128 -15.12 4.66 13.01
C SER A 128 -16.52 4.05 12.82
N ALA A 129 -16.65 3.06 11.93
CA ALA A 129 -17.88 2.29 11.83
C ALA A 129 -17.63 0.86 11.33
N ALA A 130 -17.93 -0.09 12.24
CA ALA A 130 -18.30 -1.48 11.98
C ALA A 130 -17.20 -2.52 11.67
N LYS A 131 -16.69 -3.14 12.73
CA LYS A 131 -16.85 -4.59 12.97
C LYS A 131 -16.59 -4.96 14.43
N THR A 132 -17.50 -4.49 15.28
CA THR A 132 -17.87 -5.19 16.51
C THR A 132 -19.08 -6.07 16.15
N GLU A 133 -19.04 -7.34 16.56
CA GLU A 133 -20.14 -8.32 16.55
C GLU A 133 -20.56 -8.95 15.22
N GLU A 134 -20.05 -10.17 14.96
CA GLU A 134 -20.93 -11.33 14.77
C GLU A 134 -20.21 -12.60 15.26
N LYS A 135 -20.19 -12.77 16.59
CA LYS A 135 -20.04 -14.10 17.21
C LYS A 135 -21.30 -14.36 18.00
N LYS A 136 -22.37 -14.73 17.29
CA LYS A 136 -23.56 -15.33 17.89
C LYS A 136 -24.04 -16.49 17.01
N GLU A 137 -24.20 -17.64 17.69
CA GLU A 137 -24.98 -18.82 17.28
C GLU A 137 -24.43 -19.74 16.16
N ARG A 138 -23.89 -20.88 16.62
CA ARG A 138 -24.04 -22.28 16.14
C ARG A 138 -22.83 -23.07 16.68
N ASP A 139 -22.93 -24.10 17.52
CA ASP A 139 -23.99 -24.94 18.09
C ASP A 139 -23.55 -25.41 19.48
#